data_AF-A0AAU6LF56-F1
#
_entry.id   AF-A0AAU6LF56-F1
#
_cell.length_a   1.000
_cell.length_b   1.000
_cell.length_c   1.000
_cell.angle_alpha   90.00
_cell.angle_beta   90.00
_cell.angle_gamma   90.00
#
_symmetry.space_group_name_H-M   'P 1'
#
loop_
_entity.id
_entity.type
_entity.pdbx_description
1 polymer ?
#
loop_
_entity_poly.entity_id
_entity_poly.type
_entity_poly.pdbx_seq_one_letter_code
_entity_poly.pdbx_strand_id
1 'polypeptide(L)'
;MFRAEHAEWGRLHSYLPDLGCGRRWEDVYKVKPSRLACGECAWPMHARLSRRRVPHFAHQPGAPECEAGGESPDHLYLKWCLLVAAQEAGAVAADEVPGPGGAWKADVLASDPGGRWRMALEAQLAVKTAEEIRGRSERMLVDGVPSIWFCYRRAPWLGVVPSVRLGDAHGVPVVLEGLARFAGGVWVKGDPMTLVKFLRLVFDRQMVPYSPERRAGGLVLDTLWVDGRCLRAEADYRKSQEKARARQEAERSREEETRAREDAEQRQAEEEARAADARRVKEDAVLDARLDEEEEVAGPSWRLTGAEERRLRLQQVTRRMVRRILAVVERKHRAAGLPLPYLPPAGQETVDLARDALLRKGFLAEHIGRSVADDRYAGGLPLMGAGSHPVAVIDPAPARAGSRVLAATVLVFTGWELRDRFLAEAPPAPWDVTDEYVTLTLDGVPPAAAAVVVPAATPLRVSIPQQPTGTARTAGRCVCEAPRPVVEFPGGPEEVEPCEEVTPASAFLTARCADCGGRYDGPWRRVPARV
;
A
#
# COMPACT_ATOMS: atom_id res chain seq x y z
N MET A 1 -15.14 -69.61 -22.70
CA MET A 1 -14.64 -69.82 -21.33
C MET A 1 -13.16 -70.15 -21.34
N PHE A 2 -12.41 -69.85 -20.28
CA PHE A 2 -10.97 -70.16 -20.18
C PHE A 2 -10.63 -71.44 -19.42
N ARG A 3 -11.65 -72.12 -18.90
CA ARG A 3 -11.53 -73.36 -18.14
C ARG A 3 -12.36 -74.47 -18.78
N ALA A 4 -11.85 -75.68 -18.67
CA ALA A 4 -12.53 -76.92 -19.01
C ALA A 4 -11.99 -78.05 -18.13
N GLU A 5 -12.79 -79.07 -17.90
CA GLU A 5 -12.35 -80.29 -17.24
C GLU A 5 -11.91 -81.30 -18.31
N HIS A 6 -10.69 -81.83 -18.19
CA HIS A 6 -10.19 -82.92 -19.01
C HIS A 6 -10.27 -84.23 -18.22
N ALA A 7 -10.83 -85.28 -18.83
CA ALA A 7 -11.10 -86.55 -18.16
C ALA A 7 -9.89 -87.16 -17.41
N GLU A 8 -8.68 -86.97 -17.93
CA GLU A 8 -7.45 -87.53 -17.36
C GLU A 8 -6.57 -86.50 -16.62
N TRP A 9 -6.65 -85.23 -17.00
CA TRP A 9 -5.70 -84.21 -16.53
C TRP A 9 -6.33 -83.26 -15.51
N GLY A 10 -7.62 -83.43 -15.24
CA GLY A 10 -8.40 -82.54 -14.41
C GLY A 10 -8.60 -81.18 -15.10
N ARG A 11 -8.64 -80.13 -14.28
CA ARG A 11 -8.96 -78.78 -14.73
C ARG A 11 -7.84 -78.18 -15.58
N LEU A 12 -8.21 -77.70 -16.75
CA LEU A 12 -7.34 -77.00 -17.69
C LEU A 12 -7.66 -75.52 -17.72
N HIS A 13 -6.62 -74.71 -17.91
CA HIS A 13 -6.70 -73.25 -18.00
C HIS A 13 -6.04 -72.77 -19.29
N SER A 14 -6.83 -72.30 -20.26
CA SER A 14 -6.30 -71.96 -21.59
C SER A 14 -5.42 -70.70 -21.62
N TYR A 15 -5.39 -69.91 -20.55
CA TYR A 15 -4.48 -68.78 -20.38
C TYR A 15 -3.09 -69.18 -19.85
N LEU A 16 -2.93 -70.39 -19.29
CA LEU A 16 -1.63 -70.86 -18.85
C LEU A 16 -0.88 -71.49 -20.03
N PRO A 17 0.42 -71.19 -20.21
CA PRO A 17 1.22 -71.77 -21.30
C PRO A 17 1.23 -73.31 -21.30
N ASP A 18 1.07 -73.90 -20.11
CA ASP A 18 1.10 -75.33 -19.86
C ASP A 18 -0.28 -75.90 -19.43
N LEU A 19 -1.35 -75.16 -19.71
CA LEU A 19 -2.74 -75.47 -19.33
C LEU A 19 -2.96 -75.64 -17.81
N GLY A 20 -1.97 -75.36 -16.97
CA GLY A 20 -1.99 -75.64 -15.52
C GLY A 20 -1.65 -77.09 -15.16
N CYS A 21 -1.22 -77.91 -16.12
CA CYS A 21 -0.92 -79.33 -15.90
C CYS A 21 0.30 -79.84 -16.68
N GLY A 22 1.19 -78.94 -17.12
CA GLY A 22 2.38 -79.31 -17.91
C GLY A 22 2.10 -79.67 -19.38
N ARG A 23 0.88 -79.45 -19.88
CA ARG A 23 0.44 -79.80 -21.25
C ARG A 23 0.37 -78.58 -22.15
N ARG A 24 0.62 -78.75 -23.44
CA ARG A 24 0.60 -77.62 -24.39
C ARG A 24 -0.80 -77.43 -24.98
N TRP A 25 -1.09 -76.22 -25.47
CA TRP A 25 -2.37 -75.92 -26.13
C TRP A 25 -2.68 -76.87 -27.30
N GLU A 26 -1.65 -77.27 -28.03
CA GLU A 26 -1.75 -78.23 -29.14
C GLU A 26 -2.27 -79.61 -28.71
N ASP A 27 -2.08 -79.99 -27.44
CA ASP A 27 -2.54 -81.28 -26.90
C ASP A 27 -4.07 -81.36 -26.78
N VAL A 28 -4.76 -80.22 -26.84
CA VAL A 28 -6.24 -80.13 -26.78
C VAL A 28 -6.85 -79.46 -28.00
N TYR A 29 -6.09 -78.65 -28.72
CA TYR A 29 -6.57 -77.87 -29.87
C TYR A 29 -6.74 -78.73 -31.12
N LYS A 30 -7.95 -78.69 -31.70
CA LYS A 30 -8.35 -79.49 -32.87
C LYS A 30 -8.26 -81.02 -32.68
N VAL A 31 -8.15 -81.50 -31.44
CA VAL A 31 -8.19 -82.94 -31.12
C VAL A 31 -9.61 -83.49 -31.23
N LYS A 32 -9.75 -84.67 -31.85
CA LYS A 32 -11.03 -85.38 -32.02
C LYS A 32 -10.89 -86.87 -31.63
N PRO A 33 -11.84 -87.45 -30.88
CA PRO A 33 -12.94 -86.78 -30.18
C PRO A 33 -12.39 -85.86 -29.07
N SER A 34 -13.13 -84.79 -28.76
CA SER A 34 -12.73 -83.92 -27.65
C SER A 34 -12.93 -84.62 -26.32
N ARG A 35 -11.94 -84.53 -25.44
CA ARG A 35 -11.96 -85.07 -24.06
C ARG A 35 -12.25 -84.00 -23.02
N LEU A 36 -12.71 -82.82 -23.48
CA LEU A 36 -12.99 -81.66 -22.65
C LEU A 36 -14.48 -81.60 -22.32
N ALA A 37 -14.80 -81.27 -21.08
CA ALA A 37 -16.15 -81.03 -20.60
C ALA A 37 -16.23 -79.68 -19.86
N CYS A 38 -17.41 -79.08 -19.85
CA CYS A 38 -17.70 -77.89 -19.07
C CYS A 38 -17.74 -78.23 -17.59
N GLY A 39 -17.04 -77.46 -16.75
CA GLY A 39 -17.05 -77.68 -15.31
C GLY A 39 -18.40 -77.41 -14.64
N GLU A 40 -19.31 -76.69 -15.30
CA GLU A 40 -20.64 -76.36 -14.76
C GLU A 40 -21.71 -77.37 -15.19
N CYS A 41 -21.89 -77.57 -16.50
CA CYS A 41 -22.96 -78.42 -17.04
C CYS A 41 -22.49 -79.80 -17.50
N ALA A 42 -21.21 -80.13 -17.33
CA ALA A 42 -20.56 -81.35 -17.84
C ALA A 42 -20.65 -81.56 -19.37
N TRP A 43 -21.21 -80.61 -20.12
CA TRP A 43 -21.39 -80.75 -21.55
C TRP A 43 -20.04 -80.76 -22.29
N PRO A 44 -19.87 -81.61 -23.33
CA PRO A 44 -18.64 -81.63 -24.09
C PRO A 44 -18.25 -80.26 -24.66
N MET A 45 -16.95 -79.97 -24.65
CA MET A 45 -16.38 -78.72 -25.15
C MET A 45 -15.37 -78.97 -26.28
N HIS A 46 -14.94 -77.91 -26.94
CA HIS A 46 -13.80 -77.88 -27.87
C HIS A 46 -12.86 -76.74 -27.51
N ALA A 47 -11.56 -76.98 -27.62
CA ALA A 47 -10.56 -75.92 -27.66
C ALA A 47 -10.65 -75.15 -28.99
N ARG A 48 -10.76 -73.83 -28.91
CA ARG A 48 -10.89 -72.91 -30.04
C ARG A 48 -9.98 -71.70 -29.88
N LEU A 49 -9.65 -71.08 -31.01
CA LEU A 49 -9.02 -69.77 -31.05
C LEU A 49 -10.08 -68.74 -31.44
N SER A 50 -10.11 -67.60 -30.75
CA SER A 50 -10.93 -66.46 -31.17
C SER A 50 -10.41 -65.85 -32.47
N ARG A 51 -11.14 -64.89 -33.07
CA ARG A 51 -10.64 -64.14 -34.24
C ARG A 51 -9.30 -63.43 -33.95
N ARG A 52 -9.05 -63.06 -32.69
CA ARG A 52 -7.80 -62.45 -32.21
C ARG A 52 -6.78 -63.48 -31.73
N ARG A 53 -6.94 -64.76 -32.11
CA ARG A 53 -6.09 -65.89 -31.71
C ARG A 53 -5.99 -66.13 -30.20
N VAL A 54 -7.02 -65.75 -29.43
CA VAL A 54 -7.05 -66.05 -27.99
C VAL A 54 -7.58 -67.48 -27.75
N PRO A 55 -6.83 -68.33 -27.03
CA PRO A 55 -7.23 -69.69 -26.72
C PRO A 55 -8.36 -69.71 -25.69
N HIS A 56 -9.44 -70.43 -26.02
CA HIS A 56 -10.60 -70.60 -25.15
C HIS A 56 -11.29 -71.95 -25.40
N PHE A 57 -12.10 -72.38 -24.44
CA PHE A 57 -12.98 -73.53 -24.56
C PHE A 57 -14.40 -73.05 -24.88
N ALA A 58 -15.04 -73.74 -25.83
CA ALA A 58 -16.40 -73.49 -26.26
C ALA A 58 -17.23 -74.78 -26.21
N HIS A 59 -18.49 -74.67 -25.82
CA HIS A 59 -19.41 -75.79 -25.87
C HIS A 59 -19.55 -76.39 -27.28
N GLN A 60 -19.77 -77.70 -27.33
CA GLN A 60 -20.21 -78.37 -28.55
C GLN A 60 -21.65 -77.98 -28.92
N PRO A 61 -22.05 -78.05 -30.21
CA PRO A 61 -23.42 -77.78 -30.62
C PRO A 61 -24.45 -78.59 -29.82
N GLY A 62 -25.61 -77.98 -29.55
CA GLY A 62 -26.69 -78.61 -28.79
C GLY A 62 -26.53 -78.55 -27.26
N ALA A 63 -25.55 -77.80 -26.76
CA ALA A 63 -25.38 -77.59 -25.33
C ALA A 63 -26.64 -76.99 -24.67
N PRO A 64 -26.96 -77.39 -23.43
CA PRO A 64 -28.00 -76.74 -22.66
C PRO A 64 -27.66 -75.26 -22.40
N GLU A 65 -28.66 -74.47 -22.03
CA GLU A 65 -28.40 -73.13 -21.50
C GLU A 65 -27.49 -73.24 -20.28
N CYS A 66 -26.33 -72.61 -20.39
CA CYS A 66 -25.27 -72.67 -19.40
C CYS A 66 -24.67 -71.28 -19.28
N GLU A 67 -24.53 -70.79 -18.04
CA GLU A 67 -24.02 -69.45 -17.75
C GLU A 67 -22.62 -69.26 -18.37
N ALA A 68 -21.76 -70.29 -18.29
CA ALA A 68 -20.46 -70.36 -18.95
C ALA A 68 -20.49 -70.21 -20.50
N GLY A 69 -21.63 -70.47 -21.14
CA GLY A 69 -21.78 -70.52 -22.60
C GLY A 69 -22.18 -69.21 -23.26
N GLY A 70 -22.65 -68.21 -22.49
CA GLY A 70 -23.27 -66.99 -23.04
C GLY A 70 -22.31 -65.84 -23.39
N GLU A 71 -21.01 -65.98 -23.13
CA GLU A 71 -20.07 -64.86 -23.27
C GLU A 71 -19.62 -64.61 -24.71
N SER A 72 -19.57 -63.32 -25.10
CA SER A 72 -19.08 -62.93 -26.42
C SER A 72 -17.55 -63.10 -26.54
N PRO A 73 -17.01 -63.34 -27.75
CA PRO A 73 -15.57 -63.44 -27.97
C PRO A 73 -14.78 -62.20 -27.53
N ASP A 74 -15.37 -61.00 -27.64
CA ASP A 74 -14.71 -59.75 -27.22
C ASP A 74 -14.68 -59.62 -25.69
N HIS A 75 -15.71 -60.12 -25.00
CA HIS A 75 -15.75 -60.14 -23.54
C HIS A 75 -14.69 -61.08 -22.99
N LEU A 76 -14.63 -62.31 -23.55
CA LEU A 76 -13.57 -63.26 -23.28
C LEU A 76 -12.19 -62.63 -23.53
N TYR A 77 -11.99 -62.00 -24.69
CA TYR A 77 -10.72 -61.33 -25.01
C TYR A 77 -10.30 -60.32 -23.94
N LEU A 78 -11.24 -59.47 -23.48
CA LEU A 78 -10.94 -58.50 -22.42
C LEU A 78 -10.58 -59.19 -21.10
N LYS A 79 -11.34 -60.19 -20.65
CA LYS A 79 -11.01 -60.96 -19.44
C LYS A 79 -9.62 -61.58 -19.53
N TRP A 80 -9.27 -62.15 -20.69
CA TRP A 80 -7.93 -62.69 -20.93
C TRP A 80 -6.84 -61.60 -20.80
N CYS A 81 -7.03 -60.44 -21.42
CA CYS A 81 -6.10 -59.32 -21.27
C CYS A 81 -5.94 -58.89 -19.80
N LEU A 82 -7.03 -58.81 -19.04
CA LEU A 82 -6.99 -58.45 -17.62
C LEU A 82 -6.23 -59.50 -16.80
N LEU A 83 -6.50 -60.77 -17.04
CA LEU A 83 -5.87 -61.88 -16.35
C LEU A 83 -4.37 -61.95 -16.60
N VAL A 84 -3.95 -61.93 -17.87
CA VAL A 84 -2.53 -61.93 -18.26
C VAL A 84 -1.83 -60.69 -17.74
N ALA A 85 -2.41 -59.51 -17.90
CA ALA A 85 -1.80 -58.28 -17.43
C ALA A 85 -1.67 -58.23 -15.89
N ALA A 86 -2.62 -58.81 -15.15
CA ALA A 86 -2.53 -58.93 -13.70
C ALA A 86 -1.38 -59.86 -13.27
N GLN A 87 -1.21 -60.99 -13.96
CA GLN A 87 -0.10 -61.92 -13.72
C GLN A 87 1.25 -61.28 -14.04
N GLU A 88 1.38 -60.59 -15.18
CA GLU A 88 2.60 -59.85 -15.55
C GLU A 88 2.88 -58.65 -14.63
N ALA A 89 1.84 -58.10 -13.99
CA ALA A 89 1.97 -57.10 -12.94
C ALA A 89 2.40 -57.70 -11.58
N GLY A 90 2.52 -59.03 -11.46
CA GLY A 90 3.02 -59.73 -10.28
C GLY A 90 1.92 -60.25 -9.34
N ALA A 91 0.65 -60.19 -9.73
CA ALA A 91 -0.45 -60.71 -8.93
C ALA A 91 -0.71 -62.21 -9.20
N VAL A 92 -1.24 -62.90 -8.20
CA VAL A 92 -1.95 -64.17 -8.41
C VAL A 92 -3.34 -63.82 -8.90
N ALA A 93 -3.69 -64.26 -10.11
CA ALA A 93 -4.97 -63.93 -10.73
C ALA A 93 -5.71 -65.19 -11.20
N ALA A 94 -7.03 -65.20 -11.00
CA ALA A 94 -7.93 -66.28 -11.40
C ALA A 94 -9.22 -65.71 -12.00
N ASP A 95 -9.80 -66.42 -12.97
CA ASP A 95 -11.04 -66.04 -13.65
C ASP A 95 -12.30 -66.52 -12.91
N GLU A 96 -13.42 -65.81 -13.06
CA GLU A 96 -14.76 -66.22 -12.59
C GLU A 96 -14.76 -66.71 -11.13
N VAL A 97 -14.18 -65.93 -10.22
CA VAL A 97 -14.08 -66.32 -8.81
C VAL A 97 -15.34 -65.87 -8.07
N PRO A 98 -16.12 -66.80 -7.48
CA PRO A 98 -17.31 -66.44 -6.72
C PRO A 98 -16.95 -65.80 -5.38
N GLY A 99 -17.76 -64.83 -4.97
CA GLY A 99 -17.76 -64.30 -3.61
C GLY A 99 -18.43 -65.27 -2.62
N PRO A 100 -18.35 -64.95 -1.31
CA PRO A 100 -19.07 -65.68 -0.26
C PRO A 100 -20.55 -65.89 -0.61
N GLY A 101 -21.02 -67.13 -0.47
CA GLY A 101 -22.41 -67.49 -0.78
C GLY A 101 -22.84 -67.29 -2.25
N GLY A 102 -21.90 -67.03 -3.17
CA GLY A 102 -22.21 -66.77 -4.58
C GLY A 102 -22.89 -65.41 -4.83
N ALA A 103 -22.84 -64.48 -3.87
CA ALA A 103 -23.51 -63.16 -3.97
C ALA A 103 -22.99 -62.29 -5.13
N TRP A 104 -21.77 -62.55 -5.57
CA TRP A 104 -21.16 -61.97 -6.76
C TRP A 104 -20.14 -62.96 -7.34
N LYS A 105 -19.69 -62.70 -8.55
CA LYS A 105 -18.64 -63.44 -9.24
C LYS A 105 -17.76 -62.43 -9.96
N ALA A 106 -16.47 -62.41 -9.63
CA ALA A 106 -15.54 -61.51 -10.28
C ALA A 106 -15.10 -62.08 -11.62
N ASP A 107 -15.04 -61.26 -12.65
CA ASP A 107 -14.58 -61.70 -13.97
C ASP A 107 -13.12 -62.17 -13.90
N VAL A 108 -12.28 -61.39 -13.23
CA VAL A 108 -10.92 -61.77 -12.81
C VAL A 108 -10.72 -61.27 -11.39
N LEU A 109 -10.30 -62.14 -10.48
CA LEU A 109 -9.85 -61.77 -9.14
C LEU A 109 -8.33 -61.77 -9.10
N ALA A 110 -7.74 -60.61 -8.85
CA ALA A 110 -6.31 -60.44 -8.62
C ALA A 110 -6.04 -60.38 -7.10
N SER A 111 -4.90 -60.92 -6.69
CA SER A 111 -4.47 -60.94 -5.29
C SER A 111 -2.96 -60.91 -5.17
N ASP A 112 -2.44 -60.39 -4.04
CA ASP A 112 -1.02 -60.54 -3.72
C ASP A 112 -0.68 -62.02 -3.50
N PRO A 113 0.54 -62.48 -3.84
CA PRO A 113 0.97 -63.86 -3.58
C PRO A 113 0.80 -64.31 -2.12
N GLY A 114 0.91 -63.39 -1.15
CA GLY A 114 0.64 -63.65 0.27
C GLY A 114 -0.82 -63.49 0.70
N GLY A 115 -1.74 -63.22 -0.22
CA GLY A 115 -3.18 -63.07 0.04
C GLY A 115 -3.59 -61.82 0.83
N ARG A 116 -2.69 -60.85 1.04
CA ARG A 116 -2.96 -59.66 1.89
C ARG A 116 -3.96 -58.67 1.29
N TRP A 117 -4.11 -58.68 -0.03
CA TRP A 117 -5.10 -57.87 -0.72
C TRP A 117 -5.73 -58.69 -1.85
N ARG A 118 -6.95 -58.32 -2.21
CA ARG A 118 -7.68 -58.85 -3.36
C ARG A 118 -8.37 -57.70 -4.08
N MET A 119 -8.57 -57.85 -5.38
CA MET A 119 -9.21 -56.85 -6.22
C MET A 119 -9.90 -57.51 -7.41
N ALA A 120 -11.16 -57.16 -7.65
CA ALA A 120 -11.90 -57.62 -8.82
C ALA A 120 -11.56 -56.73 -10.03
N LEU A 121 -11.26 -57.35 -11.17
CA LEU A 121 -11.04 -56.70 -12.44
C LEU A 121 -12.21 -57.10 -13.36
N GLU A 122 -13.13 -56.18 -13.56
CA GLU A 122 -14.42 -56.43 -14.23
C GLU A 122 -14.37 -55.98 -15.69
N ALA A 123 -14.66 -56.90 -16.61
CA ALA A 123 -14.80 -56.63 -18.02
C ALA A 123 -16.27 -56.28 -18.32
N GLN A 124 -16.54 -55.12 -18.94
CA GLN A 124 -17.91 -54.73 -19.24
C GLN A 124 -18.04 -54.17 -20.65
N LEU A 125 -18.67 -54.97 -21.53
CA LEU A 125 -18.91 -54.62 -22.93
C LEU A 125 -20.39 -54.51 -23.31
N ALA A 126 -21.28 -55.15 -22.53
CA ALA A 126 -22.71 -55.01 -22.67
C ALA A 126 -23.20 -53.67 -22.08
N VAL A 127 -24.35 -53.20 -22.55
CA VAL A 127 -25.00 -52.02 -21.97
C VAL A 127 -25.42 -52.35 -20.54
N LYS A 128 -24.99 -51.53 -19.60
CA LYS A 128 -25.41 -51.53 -18.19
C LYS A 128 -25.59 -50.10 -17.72
N THR A 129 -26.48 -49.88 -16.77
CA THR A 129 -26.65 -48.57 -16.15
C THR A 129 -25.53 -48.29 -15.14
N ALA A 130 -25.37 -47.03 -14.78
CA ALA A 130 -24.42 -46.63 -13.76
C ALA A 130 -24.79 -47.22 -12.39
N GLU A 131 -26.07 -47.31 -12.07
CA GLU A 131 -26.62 -47.86 -10.84
C GLU A 131 -26.33 -49.36 -10.70
N GLU A 132 -26.48 -50.13 -11.79
CA GLU A 132 -26.17 -51.57 -11.80
C GLU A 132 -24.69 -51.85 -11.53
N ILE A 133 -23.81 -51.05 -12.15
CA ILE A 133 -22.36 -51.15 -11.98
C ILE A 133 -21.96 -50.77 -10.56
N ARG A 134 -22.54 -49.68 -10.02
CA ARG A 134 -22.34 -49.26 -8.64
C ARG A 134 -22.77 -50.34 -7.65
N GLY A 135 -24.00 -50.84 -7.78
CA GLY A 135 -24.52 -51.89 -6.89
C GLY A 135 -23.71 -53.19 -6.95
N ARG A 136 -23.16 -53.57 -8.11
CA ARG A 136 -22.21 -54.70 -8.22
C ARG A 136 -20.90 -54.41 -7.48
N SER A 137 -20.36 -53.21 -7.66
CA SER A 137 -19.11 -52.79 -7.01
C SER A 137 -19.26 -52.77 -5.49
N GLU A 138 -20.38 -52.27 -4.98
CA GLU A 138 -20.71 -52.23 -3.55
C GLU A 138 -20.81 -53.64 -2.94
N ARG A 139 -21.45 -54.59 -3.63
CA ARG A 139 -21.52 -55.99 -3.15
C ARG A 139 -20.15 -56.63 -3.00
N MET A 140 -19.23 -56.41 -3.95
CA MET A 140 -17.85 -56.89 -3.83
C MET A 140 -17.11 -56.19 -2.69
N LEU A 141 -17.33 -54.88 -2.54
CA LEU A 141 -16.68 -54.07 -1.52
C LEU A 141 -17.10 -54.46 -0.09
N VAL A 142 -18.36 -54.85 0.12
CA VAL A 142 -18.85 -55.39 1.41
C VAL A 142 -18.01 -56.58 1.87
N ASP A 143 -17.54 -57.41 0.94
CA ASP A 143 -16.65 -58.54 1.21
C ASP A 143 -15.16 -58.17 1.20
N GLY A 144 -14.83 -56.88 1.24
CA GLY A 144 -13.46 -56.37 1.24
C GLY A 144 -12.74 -56.47 -0.12
N VAL A 145 -13.48 -56.67 -1.22
CA VAL A 145 -12.94 -56.78 -2.57
C VAL A 145 -13.28 -55.53 -3.39
N PRO A 146 -12.40 -54.51 -3.44
CA PRO A 146 -12.58 -53.39 -4.36
C PRO A 146 -12.57 -53.86 -5.82
N SER A 147 -13.27 -53.15 -6.70
CA SER A 147 -13.34 -53.46 -8.13
C SER A 147 -12.77 -52.34 -9.01
N ILE A 148 -12.17 -52.74 -10.14
CA ILE A 148 -11.84 -51.86 -11.26
C ILE A 148 -12.62 -52.33 -12.48
N TRP A 149 -13.30 -51.41 -13.15
CA TRP A 149 -14.08 -51.72 -14.35
C TRP A 149 -13.38 -51.30 -15.64
N PHE A 150 -13.41 -52.18 -16.63
CA PHE A 150 -12.73 -52.02 -17.91
C PHE A 150 -13.70 -52.13 -19.08
N CYS A 151 -13.54 -51.25 -20.06
CA CYS A 151 -14.30 -51.28 -21.30
C CYS A 151 -13.46 -50.81 -22.49
N TYR A 152 -13.81 -51.23 -23.71
CA TYR A 152 -13.19 -50.69 -24.93
C TYR A 152 -13.94 -49.47 -25.48
N ARG A 153 -15.26 -49.44 -25.27
CA ARG A 153 -16.13 -48.35 -25.73
C ARG A 153 -16.45 -47.44 -24.56
N ARG A 154 -16.53 -46.13 -24.83
CA ARG A 154 -16.94 -45.17 -23.81
C ARG A 154 -18.38 -45.46 -23.40
N ALA A 155 -18.57 -45.83 -22.14
CA ALA A 155 -19.85 -46.19 -21.58
C ALA A 155 -20.36 -45.09 -20.62
N PRO A 156 -21.69 -44.92 -20.47
CA PRO A 156 -22.25 -43.90 -19.57
C PRO A 156 -21.85 -44.06 -18.09
N TRP A 157 -21.52 -45.28 -17.66
CA TRP A 157 -21.07 -45.58 -16.30
C TRP A 157 -19.57 -45.30 -16.06
N LEU A 158 -18.81 -45.00 -17.11
CA LEU A 158 -17.37 -44.70 -16.99
C LEU A 158 -17.19 -43.49 -16.06
N GLY A 159 -16.34 -43.63 -15.05
CA GLY A 159 -16.11 -42.62 -14.02
C GLY A 159 -17.10 -42.64 -12.85
N VAL A 160 -18.19 -43.41 -12.90
CA VAL A 160 -19.12 -43.52 -11.76
C VAL A 160 -18.56 -44.40 -10.65
N VAL A 161 -17.75 -45.38 -11.04
CA VAL A 161 -16.96 -46.27 -10.17
C VAL A 161 -15.50 -46.24 -10.64
N PRO A 162 -14.53 -46.76 -9.86
CA PRO A 162 -13.15 -46.90 -10.33
C PRO A 162 -13.10 -47.66 -11.65
N SER A 163 -12.76 -46.97 -12.73
CA SER A 163 -12.91 -47.50 -14.09
C SER A 163 -11.95 -46.84 -15.06
N VAL A 164 -11.62 -47.58 -16.11
CA VAL A 164 -10.75 -47.11 -17.19
C VAL A 164 -11.25 -47.60 -18.54
N ARG A 165 -11.04 -46.78 -19.57
CA ARG A 165 -11.26 -47.20 -20.95
C ARG A 165 -9.96 -47.65 -21.58
N LEU A 166 -9.98 -48.84 -22.16
CA LEU A 166 -8.86 -49.40 -22.89
C LEU A 166 -8.95 -49.08 -24.38
N GLY A 167 -7.79 -49.00 -25.01
CA GLY A 167 -7.62 -49.10 -26.45
C GLY A 167 -6.52 -50.08 -26.78
N ASP A 168 -6.09 -50.04 -28.03
CA ASP A 168 -5.03 -50.88 -28.56
C ASP A 168 -3.91 -49.99 -29.11
N ALA A 169 -2.67 -50.30 -28.74
CA ALA A 169 -1.49 -49.74 -29.37
C ALA A 169 -0.60 -50.91 -29.82
N HIS A 170 -0.59 -51.19 -31.12
CA HIS A 170 0.21 -52.27 -31.73
C HIS A 170 -0.06 -53.65 -31.10
N GLY A 171 -1.32 -53.98 -30.80
CA GLY A 171 -1.71 -55.25 -30.19
C GLY A 171 -1.53 -55.31 -28.67
N VAL A 172 -1.10 -54.21 -28.04
CA VAL A 172 -0.96 -54.10 -26.59
C VAL A 172 -2.13 -53.29 -26.00
N PRO A 173 -2.85 -53.81 -25.00
CA PRO A 173 -3.88 -53.05 -24.30
C PRO A 173 -3.30 -51.83 -23.58
N VAL A 174 -3.85 -50.66 -23.86
CA VAL A 174 -3.42 -49.37 -23.28
C VAL A 174 -4.62 -48.67 -22.64
N VAL A 175 -4.43 -48.13 -21.43
CA VAL A 175 -5.41 -47.27 -20.77
C VAL A 175 -5.41 -45.89 -21.45
N LEU A 176 -6.54 -45.51 -22.06
CA LEU A 176 -6.71 -44.26 -22.82
C LEU A 176 -7.48 -43.17 -22.07
N GLU A 177 -8.32 -43.57 -21.12
CA GLU A 177 -9.23 -42.70 -20.37
C GLU A 177 -9.42 -43.25 -18.96
N GLY A 178 -9.72 -42.36 -18.01
CA GLY A 178 -9.77 -42.69 -16.58
C GLY A 178 -8.50 -42.34 -15.82
N LEU A 179 -7.47 -41.79 -16.48
CA LEU A 179 -6.22 -41.33 -15.84
C LEU A 179 -6.21 -39.82 -15.67
N ALA A 180 -5.72 -39.33 -14.54
CA ALA A 180 -5.49 -37.91 -14.31
C ALA A 180 -4.19 -37.65 -13.53
N ARG A 181 -3.66 -36.43 -13.71
CA ARG A 181 -2.52 -35.91 -12.96
C ARG A 181 -2.79 -34.48 -12.50
N PHE A 182 -2.17 -34.08 -11.41
CA PHE A 182 -2.27 -32.71 -10.90
C PHE A 182 -1.11 -31.87 -11.42
N ALA A 183 -1.41 -30.74 -12.07
CA ALA A 183 -0.40 -29.84 -12.60
C ALA A 183 -0.93 -28.40 -12.64
N GLY A 184 -0.08 -27.45 -12.22
CA GLY A 184 -0.43 -26.02 -12.29
C GLY A 184 -1.68 -25.65 -11.48
N GLY A 185 -1.94 -26.34 -10.37
CA GLY A 185 -3.11 -26.07 -9.52
C GLY A 185 -4.43 -26.67 -10.01
N VAL A 186 -4.40 -27.47 -11.08
CA VAL A 186 -5.60 -28.09 -11.67
C VAL A 186 -5.36 -29.56 -12.00
N TRP A 187 -6.44 -30.35 -11.99
CA TRP A 187 -6.42 -31.72 -12.48
C TRP A 187 -6.53 -31.72 -14.01
N VAL A 188 -5.63 -32.45 -14.68
CA VAL A 188 -5.60 -32.62 -16.14
C VAL A 188 -5.56 -34.10 -16.52
N LYS A 189 -5.89 -34.40 -17.78
CA LYS A 189 -5.82 -35.76 -18.32
C LYS A 189 -4.41 -36.34 -18.17
N GLY A 190 -4.33 -37.57 -17.66
CA GLY A 190 -3.09 -38.33 -17.55
C GLY A 190 -2.66 -38.94 -18.88
N ASP A 191 -1.36 -39.19 -19.02
CA ASP A 191 -0.80 -39.80 -20.22
C ASP A 191 -1.23 -41.28 -20.33
N PRO A 192 -1.55 -41.78 -21.54
CA PRO A 192 -1.86 -43.19 -21.73
C PRO A 192 -0.71 -44.10 -21.26
N MET A 193 -1.06 -45.27 -20.72
CA MET A 193 -0.07 -46.27 -20.31
C MET A 193 -0.57 -47.70 -20.56
N THR A 194 0.36 -48.64 -20.70
CA THR A 194 0.00 -50.05 -20.88
C THR A 194 -0.81 -50.57 -19.69
N LEU A 195 -1.73 -51.50 -19.95
CA LEU A 195 -2.55 -52.11 -18.92
C LEU A 195 -1.69 -52.75 -17.80
N VAL A 196 -0.60 -53.42 -18.16
CA VAL A 196 0.35 -54.02 -17.21
C VAL A 196 0.95 -52.96 -16.28
N LYS A 197 1.41 -51.83 -16.84
CA LYS A 197 1.97 -50.74 -16.05
C LYS A 197 0.92 -50.14 -15.11
N PHE A 198 -0.29 -49.91 -15.62
CA PHE A 198 -1.40 -49.42 -14.81
C PHE A 198 -1.71 -50.35 -13.64
N LEU A 199 -1.93 -51.64 -13.90
CA LEU A 199 -2.24 -52.62 -12.86
C LEU A 199 -1.13 -52.74 -11.83
N ARG A 200 0.15 -52.73 -12.25
CA ARG A 200 1.28 -52.74 -11.33
C ARG A 200 1.24 -51.55 -10.37
N LEU A 201 1.01 -50.34 -10.91
CA LEU A 201 0.90 -49.14 -10.06
C LEU A 201 -0.32 -49.20 -9.12
N VAL A 202 -1.43 -49.80 -9.54
CA VAL A 202 -2.61 -49.99 -8.68
C VAL A 202 -2.32 -51.01 -7.57
N PHE A 203 -1.72 -52.15 -7.89
CA PHE A 203 -1.38 -53.20 -6.93
C PHE A 203 -0.33 -52.73 -5.91
N ASP A 204 0.62 -51.90 -6.36
CA ASP A 204 1.61 -51.23 -5.50
C ASP A 204 1.03 -50.05 -4.71
N ARG A 205 -0.29 -49.78 -4.84
CA ARG A 205 -1.01 -48.66 -4.21
C ARG A 205 -0.44 -47.28 -4.55
N GLN A 206 0.29 -47.18 -5.66
CA GLN A 206 0.79 -45.92 -6.20
C GLN A 206 -0.31 -45.18 -6.97
N MET A 207 -1.25 -45.90 -7.55
CA MET A 207 -2.46 -45.34 -8.16
C MET A 207 -3.70 -45.63 -7.33
N VAL A 208 -4.51 -44.61 -7.12
CA VAL A 208 -5.74 -44.68 -6.32
C VAL A 208 -6.91 -44.04 -7.07
N PRO A 209 -8.15 -44.51 -6.84
CA PRO A 209 -9.33 -43.81 -7.30
C PRO A 209 -9.49 -42.48 -6.55
N TYR A 210 -9.84 -41.43 -7.27
CA TYR A 210 -9.98 -40.08 -6.74
C TYR A 210 -11.08 -39.30 -7.47
N SER A 211 -11.84 -38.52 -6.70
CA SER A 211 -12.90 -37.66 -7.21
C SER A 211 -12.52 -36.20 -6.99
N PRO A 212 -11.96 -35.51 -8.00
CA PRO A 212 -11.55 -34.12 -7.86
C PRO A 212 -12.76 -33.20 -7.73
N GLU A 213 -12.72 -32.31 -6.74
CA GLU A 213 -13.70 -31.23 -6.53
C GLU A 213 -13.65 -30.20 -7.67
N ARG A 214 -12.46 -29.93 -8.21
CA ARG A 214 -12.24 -28.99 -9.32
C ARG A 214 -11.50 -29.67 -10.47
N ARG A 215 -12.08 -29.59 -11.66
CA ARG A 215 -11.59 -30.25 -12.87
C ARG A 215 -11.24 -29.21 -13.93
N ALA A 216 -10.14 -29.39 -14.65
CA ALA A 216 -9.90 -28.62 -15.86
C ALA A 216 -10.89 -29.05 -16.97
N GLY A 217 -11.08 -28.18 -17.96
CA GLY A 217 -11.85 -28.52 -19.16
C GLY A 217 -11.30 -29.80 -19.80
N GLY A 218 -12.19 -30.79 -20.03
CA GLY A 218 -11.85 -32.08 -20.65
C GLY A 218 -11.76 -33.27 -19.68
N LEU A 219 -11.72 -33.05 -18.36
CA LEU A 219 -11.92 -34.12 -17.37
C LEU A 219 -13.41 -34.23 -17.01
N VAL A 220 -14.08 -35.18 -17.67
CA VAL A 220 -15.54 -35.37 -17.60
C VAL A 220 -15.98 -36.53 -16.71
N LEU A 221 -15.04 -37.30 -16.16
CA LEU A 221 -15.32 -38.45 -15.31
C LEU A 221 -15.30 -38.06 -13.83
N ASP A 222 -16.20 -38.64 -13.04
CA ASP A 222 -16.32 -38.33 -11.61
C ASP A 222 -15.28 -39.00 -10.73
N THR A 223 -14.88 -40.22 -11.10
CA THR A 223 -13.85 -41.01 -10.46
C THR A 223 -12.74 -41.24 -11.48
N LEU A 224 -11.53 -40.84 -11.11
CA LEU A 224 -10.32 -40.94 -11.92
C LEU A 224 -9.27 -41.74 -11.16
N TRP A 225 -8.36 -42.38 -11.88
CA TRP A 225 -7.16 -42.97 -11.32
C TRP A 225 -6.03 -41.96 -11.35
N VAL A 226 -5.44 -41.72 -10.19
CA VAL A 226 -4.37 -40.72 -10.02
C VAL A 226 -3.20 -41.33 -9.28
N ASP A 227 -2.00 -40.85 -9.60
CA ASP A 227 -0.80 -41.18 -8.84
C ASP A 227 -0.85 -40.51 -7.45
N GLY A 228 -0.50 -41.22 -6.38
CA GLY A 228 -0.50 -40.68 -5.02
C GLY A 228 0.40 -39.46 -4.83
N ARG A 229 1.41 -39.25 -5.68
CA ARG A 229 2.21 -38.01 -5.73
C ARG A 229 1.38 -36.80 -6.16
N CYS A 230 0.39 -36.99 -7.02
CA CYS A 230 -0.51 -35.91 -7.45
C CYS A 230 -1.41 -35.44 -6.30
N LEU A 231 -1.87 -36.36 -5.44
CA LEU A 231 -2.65 -36.00 -4.25
C LEU A 231 -1.83 -35.14 -3.27
N ARG A 232 -0.56 -35.48 -3.08
CA ARG A 232 0.36 -34.65 -2.27
C ARG A 232 0.57 -33.28 -2.91
N ALA A 233 0.81 -33.24 -4.22
CA ALA A 233 0.96 -31.97 -4.94
C ALA A 233 -0.28 -31.07 -4.84
N GLU A 234 -1.49 -31.64 -4.87
CA GLU A 234 -2.73 -30.89 -4.63
C GLU A 234 -2.80 -30.34 -3.19
N ALA A 235 -2.49 -31.17 -2.19
CA ALA A 235 -2.48 -30.74 -0.79
C ALA A 235 -1.47 -29.60 -0.55
N ASP A 236 -0.27 -29.71 -1.12
CA ASP A 236 0.77 -28.69 -1.02
C ASP A 236 0.35 -27.39 -1.74
N TYR A 237 -0.32 -27.51 -2.89
CA TYR A 237 -0.89 -26.37 -3.59
C TYR A 237 -1.98 -25.67 -2.78
N ARG A 238 -2.90 -26.42 -2.15
CA ARG A 238 -3.95 -25.87 -1.27
C ARG A 238 -3.34 -25.11 -0.09
N LYS A 239 -2.37 -25.70 0.60
CA LYS A 239 -1.63 -25.03 1.70
C LYS A 239 -0.92 -23.76 1.22
N SER A 240 -0.35 -23.79 0.02
CA SER A 240 0.32 -22.61 -0.57
C SER A 240 -0.67 -21.49 -0.87
N GLN A 241 -1.87 -21.82 -1.36
CA GLN A 241 -2.96 -20.88 -1.60
C GLN A 241 -3.49 -20.27 -0.29
N GLU A 242 -3.71 -21.08 0.74
CA GLU A 242 -4.12 -20.60 2.06
C GLU A 242 -3.08 -19.65 2.67
N LYS A 243 -1.79 -20.01 2.59
CA LYS A 243 -0.70 -19.16 3.07
C LYS A 243 -0.61 -17.85 2.29
N ALA A 244 -0.83 -17.87 0.97
CA ALA A 244 -0.85 -16.67 0.15
C ALA A 244 -2.03 -15.74 0.53
N ARG A 245 -3.22 -16.30 0.75
CA ARG A 245 -4.39 -15.54 1.22
C ARG A 245 -4.17 -14.94 2.60
N ALA A 246 -3.64 -15.71 3.54
CA ALA A 246 -3.33 -15.22 4.88
C ALA A 246 -2.27 -14.09 4.86
N ARG A 247 -1.29 -14.16 3.95
CA ARG A 247 -0.33 -13.06 3.74
C ARG A 247 -0.99 -11.80 3.19
N GLN A 248 -1.84 -11.93 2.18
CA GLN A 248 -2.58 -10.79 1.62
C GLN A 248 -3.54 -10.15 2.64
N GLU A 249 -4.17 -10.97 3.49
CA GLU A 249 -5.02 -10.48 4.57
C GLU A 249 -4.21 -9.76 5.65
N ALA A 250 -3.07 -10.32 6.07
CA ALA A 250 -2.17 -9.67 7.01
C ALA A 250 -1.57 -8.36 6.47
N GLU A 251 -1.24 -8.31 5.18
CA GLU A 251 -0.76 -7.09 4.52
C GLU A 251 -1.84 -6.01 4.51
N ARG A 252 -3.05 -6.33 4.08
CA ARG A 252 -4.20 -5.41 4.13
C ARG A 252 -4.52 -4.94 5.56
N SER A 253 -4.46 -5.83 6.55
CA SER A 253 -4.67 -5.46 7.96
C SER A 253 -3.59 -4.48 8.45
N ARG A 254 -2.33 -4.64 8.02
CA ARG A 254 -1.26 -3.69 8.37
C ARG A 254 -1.44 -2.35 7.68
N GLU A 255 -1.89 -2.34 6.43
CA GLU A 255 -2.20 -1.11 5.70
C GLU A 255 -3.36 -0.36 6.37
N GLU A 256 -4.41 -1.07 6.80
CA GLU A 256 -5.53 -0.49 7.55
C GLU A 256 -5.09 0.05 8.91
N GLU A 257 -4.27 -0.68 9.67
CA GLU A 257 -3.69 -0.20 10.94
C GLU A 257 -2.82 1.05 10.73
N THR A 258 -2.01 1.06 9.67
CA THR A 258 -1.15 2.21 9.35
C THR A 258 -2.00 3.44 9.03
N ARG A 259 -3.02 3.29 8.18
CA ARG A 259 -3.97 4.38 7.85
C ARG A 259 -4.72 4.85 9.10
N ALA A 260 -5.19 3.94 9.94
CA ALA A 260 -5.89 4.29 11.17
C ALA A 260 -5.00 5.08 12.14
N ARG A 261 -3.70 4.74 12.19
CA ARG A 261 -2.70 5.48 12.97
C ARG A 261 -2.44 6.87 12.39
N GLU A 262 -2.23 6.98 11.08
CA GLU A 262 -2.05 8.27 10.40
C GLU A 262 -3.27 9.19 10.62
N ASP A 263 -4.50 8.65 10.47
CA ASP A 263 -5.74 9.38 10.73
C ASP A 263 -5.85 9.84 12.20
N ALA A 264 -5.38 9.02 13.15
CA ALA A 264 -5.34 9.39 14.57
C ALA A 264 -4.32 10.50 14.85
N GLU A 265 -3.12 10.39 14.29
CA GLU A 265 -2.07 11.41 14.40
C GLU A 265 -2.52 12.73 13.76
N GLN A 266 -3.20 12.70 12.61
CA GLN A 266 -3.77 13.88 11.97
C GLN A 266 -4.85 14.54 12.83
N ARG A 267 -5.80 13.77 13.38
CA ARG A 267 -6.83 14.30 14.27
C ARG A 267 -6.23 14.98 15.50
N GLN A 268 -5.21 14.37 16.10
CA GLN A 268 -4.50 14.96 17.23
C GLN A 268 -3.82 16.28 16.83
N ALA A 269 -3.15 16.34 15.69
CA ALA A 269 -2.52 17.57 15.20
C ALA A 269 -3.54 18.68 14.94
N GLU A 270 -4.72 18.35 14.40
CA GLU A 270 -5.81 19.31 14.20
C GLU A 270 -6.37 19.85 15.53
N GLU A 271 -6.51 18.99 16.55
CA GLU A 271 -6.93 19.41 17.89
C GLU A 271 -5.90 20.32 18.56
N GLU A 272 -4.61 19.98 18.47
CA GLU A 272 -3.51 20.79 19.00
C GLU A 272 -3.44 22.16 18.32
N ALA A 273 -3.63 22.22 17.00
CA ALA A 273 -3.69 23.46 16.24
C ALA A 273 -4.87 24.34 16.67
N ARG A 274 -6.07 23.77 16.85
CA ARG A 274 -7.24 24.50 17.37
C ARG A 274 -7.00 25.03 18.78
N ALA A 275 -6.37 24.24 19.65
CA ALA A 275 -6.02 24.68 20.99
C ALA A 275 -4.99 25.81 20.99
N ALA A 276 -4.02 25.77 20.08
CA ALA A 276 -3.04 26.84 19.91
C ALA A 276 -3.67 28.14 19.42
N ASP A 277 -4.60 28.06 18.47
CA ASP A 277 -5.30 29.24 17.97
C ASP A 277 -6.20 29.87 19.04
N ALA A 278 -6.92 29.04 19.81
CA ALA A 278 -7.70 29.52 20.96
C ALA A 278 -6.84 30.23 22.02
N ARG A 279 -5.61 29.75 22.28
CA ARG A 279 -4.65 30.43 23.16
C ARG A 279 -4.25 31.80 22.61
N ARG A 280 -3.94 31.89 21.31
CA ARG A 280 -3.59 33.16 20.66
C ARG A 280 -4.72 34.19 20.76
N VAL A 281 -5.96 33.79 20.48
CA VAL A 281 -7.13 34.68 20.60
C VAL A 281 -7.27 35.21 22.03
N LYS A 282 -7.04 34.36 23.03
CA LYS A 282 -7.09 34.78 24.44
C LYS A 282 -5.96 35.75 24.81
N GLU A 283 -4.74 35.52 24.32
CA GLU A 283 -3.60 36.42 24.52
C GLU A 283 -3.85 37.80 23.88
N ASP A 284 -4.36 37.82 22.65
CA ASP A 284 -4.72 39.06 21.95
C ASP A 284 -5.81 39.84 22.72
N ALA A 285 -6.83 39.15 23.25
CA ALA A 285 -7.87 39.80 24.08
C ALA A 285 -7.32 40.39 25.38
N VAL A 286 -6.36 39.72 26.04
CA VAL A 286 -5.69 40.25 27.23
C VAL A 286 -4.85 41.48 26.90
N LEU A 287 -4.16 41.47 25.75
CA LEU A 287 -3.38 42.60 25.28
C LEU A 287 -4.29 43.81 24.99
N ASP A 288 -5.41 43.59 24.30
CA ASP A 288 -6.38 44.64 23.99
C ASP A 288 -6.95 45.25 25.28
N ALA A 289 -7.36 44.43 26.25
CA ALA A 289 -7.87 44.91 27.53
C ALA A 289 -6.84 45.76 28.31
N ARG A 290 -5.56 45.38 28.27
CA ARG A 290 -4.48 46.14 28.94
C ARG A 290 -4.19 47.47 28.24
N LEU A 291 -4.34 47.53 26.91
CA LEU A 291 -4.22 48.78 26.17
C LEU A 291 -5.38 49.72 26.46
N ASP A 292 -6.59 49.19 26.63
CA ASP A 292 -7.76 49.98 27.04
C ASP A 292 -7.60 50.53 28.47
N GLU A 293 -7.03 49.75 29.40
CA GLU A 293 -6.72 50.20 30.77
C GLU A 293 -5.65 51.32 30.79
N GLU A 294 -4.60 51.21 29.96
CA GLU A 294 -3.62 52.29 29.78
C GLU A 294 -4.25 53.57 29.21
N GLU A 295 -5.26 53.44 28.34
CA GLU A 295 -6.03 54.55 27.78
C GLU A 295 -6.88 55.26 28.86
N GLU A 296 -7.50 54.49 29.76
CA GLU A 296 -8.24 55.05 30.90
C GLU A 296 -7.34 55.76 31.92
N VAL A 297 -6.16 55.21 32.22
CA VAL A 297 -5.18 55.81 33.16
C VAL A 297 -4.58 57.11 32.61
N ALA A 298 -4.48 57.27 31.28
CA ALA A 298 -4.06 58.52 30.67
C ALA A 298 -5.08 59.67 30.85
N GLY A 299 -6.29 59.36 31.30
CA GLY A 299 -7.33 60.30 31.73
C GLY A 299 -8.15 60.92 30.60
N PRO A 300 -9.39 61.40 30.86
CA PRO A 300 -10.28 61.95 29.84
C PRO A 300 -9.78 63.33 29.34
N SER A 301 -9.38 63.42 28.07
CA SER A 301 -8.71 64.61 27.49
C SER A 301 -9.62 65.81 27.18
N TRP A 302 -10.77 65.98 27.84
CA TRP A 302 -11.77 67.00 27.49
C TRP A 302 -11.47 68.39 28.07
N ARG A 303 -10.26 68.95 27.97
CA ARG A 303 -10.06 70.40 28.23
C ARG A 303 -9.05 71.08 27.31
N LEU A 304 -9.05 70.79 26.01
CA LEU A 304 -8.30 71.58 25.01
C LEU A 304 -9.06 71.56 23.67
N THR A 305 -9.39 72.73 23.10
CA THR A 305 -10.11 72.90 21.83
C THR A 305 -9.22 73.56 20.77
N GLY A 306 -9.06 72.99 19.57
CA GLY A 306 -8.36 73.63 18.43
C GLY A 306 -7.54 72.66 17.59
N ALA A 307 -6.94 73.11 16.46
CA ALA A 307 -6.17 72.29 15.51
C ALA A 307 -5.01 71.48 16.14
N GLU A 308 -4.52 71.91 17.31
CA GLU A 308 -3.62 71.13 18.17
C GLU A 308 -4.21 69.79 18.61
N GLU A 309 -5.54 69.68 18.77
CA GLU A 309 -6.23 68.44 19.14
C GLU A 309 -6.22 67.42 17.98
N ARG A 310 -6.44 67.87 16.73
CA ARG A 310 -6.27 67.00 15.56
C ARG A 310 -4.82 66.56 15.42
N ARG A 311 -3.87 67.47 15.67
CA ARG A 311 -2.42 67.20 15.64
C ARG A 311 -2.01 66.17 16.69
N LEU A 312 -2.38 66.36 17.96
CA LEU A 312 -2.08 65.43 19.06
C LEU A 312 -2.77 64.07 18.88
N ARG A 313 -4.02 64.03 18.39
CA ARG A 313 -4.71 62.77 18.06
C ARG A 313 -4.02 62.02 16.93
N LEU A 314 -3.63 62.70 15.84
CA LEU A 314 -2.86 62.08 14.75
C LEU A 314 -1.51 61.55 15.24
N GLN A 315 -0.82 62.27 16.13
CA GLN A 315 0.42 61.82 16.74
C GLN A 315 0.20 60.58 17.63
N GLN A 316 -0.82 60.58 18.48
CA GLN A 316 -1.14 59.44 19.35
C GLN A 316 -1.57 58.20 18.56
N VAL A 317 -2.44 58.37 17.56
CA VAL A 317 -2.87 57.29 16.66
C VAL A 317 -1.68 56.73 15.87
N THR A 318 -0.80 57.60 15.36
CA THR A 318 0.37 57.15 14.61
C THR A 318 1.39 56.47 15.52
N ARG A 319 1.61 56.97 16.74
CA ARG A 319 2.43 56.29 17.77
C ARG A 319 1.85 54.92 18.13
N ARG A 320 0.52 54.81 18.32
CA ARG A 320 -0.21 53.55 18.56
C ARG A 320 0.00 52.57 17.41
N MET A 321 -0.16 53.04 16.17
CA MET A 321 0.00 52.23 14.97
C MET A 321 1.44 51.73 14.77
N VAL A 322 2.42 52.63 14.90
CA VAL A 322 3.85 52.31 14.82
C VAL A 322 4.23 51.26 15.86
N ARG A 323 3.82 51.44 17.11
CA ARG A 323 4.08 50.50 18.19
C ARG A 323 3.46 49.13 17.91
N ARG A 324 2.22 49.09 17.40
CA ARG A 324 1.53 47.82 17.05
C ARG A 324 2.26 47.06 15.94
N ILE A 325 2.66 47.75 14.87
CA ILE A 325 3.38 47.14 13.74
C ILE A 325 4.74 46.59 14.21
N LEU A 326 5.49 47.36 15.00
CA LEU A 326 6.81 46.95 15.46
C LEU A 326 6.76 45.82 16.47
N ALA A 327 5.76 45.80 17.36
CA ALA A 327 5.52 44.68 18.26
C ALA A 327 5.21 43.38 17.49
N VAL A 328 4.44 43.45 16.40
CA VAL A 328 4.18 42.28 15.54
C VAL A 328 5.47 41.76 14.90
N VAL A 329 6.33 42.65 14.38
CA VAL A 329 7.62 42.24 13.79
C VAL A 329 8.52 41.58 14.84
N GLU A 330 8.62 42.17 16.03
CA GLU A 330 9.46 41.64 17.10
C GLU A 330 8.94 40.29 17.63
N ARG A 331 7.61 40.11 17.73
CA ARG A 331 6.99 38.82 18.05
C ARG A 331 7.27 37.76 16.99
N LYS A 332 7.22 38.11 15.70
CA LYS A 332 7.60 37.20 14.61
C LYS A 332 9.07 36.78 14.71
N HIS A 333 9.97 37.71 15.02
CA HIS A 333 11.39 37.39 15.22
C HIS A 333 11.60 36.44 16.42
N ARG A 334 10.87 36.66 17.52
CA ARG A 334 10.90 35.76 18.68
C ARG A 334 10.38 34.35 18.33
N ALA A 335 9.26 34.26 17.61
CA ALA A 335 8.69 32.98 17.16
C ALA A 335 9.61 32.23 16.18
N ALA A 336 10.36 32.97 15.36
CA ALA A 336 11.38 32.41 14.47
C ALA A 336 12.69 32.01 15.20
N GLY A 337 12.77 32.19 16.52
CA GLY A 337 13.94 31.82 17.31
C GLY A 337 15.18 32.69 17.07
N LEU A 338 15.03 33.89 16.50
CA LEU A 338 16.17 34.78 16.29
C LEU A 338 16.77 35.19 17.65
N PRO A 339 18.09 35.05 17.89
CA PRO A 339 18.72 35.36 19.17
C PRO A 339 18.71 36.86 19.47
N LEU A 340 18.94 37.24 20.73
CA LEU A 340 19.13 38.65 21.08
C LEU A 340 20.47 39.12 20.51
N PRO A 341 20.58 40.39 20.11
CA PRO A 341 21.86 40.97 19.70
C PRO A 341 22.88 40.84 20.84
N TYR A 342 24.09 40.44 20.50
CA TYR A 342 25.19 40.43 21.47
C TYR A 342 25.73 41.86 21.61
N LEU A 343 25.70 42.37 22.84
CA LEU A 343 26.37 43.61 23.20
C LEU A 343 27.64 43.26 24.00
N PRO A 344 28.80 43.82 23.65
CA PRO A 344 29.97 43.71 24.50
C PRO A 344 29.74 44.52 25.79
N PRO A 345 30.58 44.34 26.82
CA PRO A 345 30.40 44.96 28.13
C PRO A 345 30.13 46.48 28.08
N ALA A 346 30.86 47.22 27.26
CA ALA A 346 30.66 48.66 27.09
C ALA A 346 29.28 49.02 26.49
N GLY A 347 28.77 48.21 25.55
CA GLY A 347 27.42 48.41 25.00
C GLY A 347 26.32 48.06 25.99
N GLN A 348 26.54 47.04 26.84
CA GLN A 348 25.61 46.67 27.90
C GLN A 348 25.52 47.78 28.97
N GLU A 349 26.65 48.33 29.39
CA GLU A 349 26.71 49.45 30.32
C GLU A 349 25.95 50.67 29.79
N THR A 350 26.12 51.02 28.51
CA THR A 350 25.36 52.10 27.88
C THR A 350 23.85 51.83 27.87
N VAL A 351 23.43 50.59 27.61
CA VAL A 351 22.00 50.22 27.67
C VAL A 351 21.45 50.37 29.08
N ASP A 352 22.18 49.91 30.09
CA ASP A 352 21.71 49.97 31.47
C ASP A 352 21.61 51.42 31.96
N LEU A 353 22.60 52.26 31.62
CA LEU A 353 22.55 53.71 31.88
C LEU A 353 21.38 54.39 31.15
N ALA A 354 21.11 54.02 29.90
CA ALA A 354 19.96 54.52 29.15
C ALA A 354 18.63 54.10 29.80
N ARG A 355 18.50 52.85 30.24
CA ARG A 355 17.31 52.34 30.92
C ARG A 355 17.06 53.06 32.23
N ASP A 356 18.12 53.30 33.02
CA ASP A 356 18.02 54.05 34.27
C ASP A 356 17.62 55.51 34.03
N ALA A 357 18.18 56.16 33.00
CA ALA A 357 17.81 57.52 32.62
C ALA A 357 16.36 57.61 32.15
N LEU A 358 15.91 56.64 31.35
CA LEU A 358 14.53 56.51 30.89
C LEU A 358 13.57 56.28 32.07
N LEU A 359 13.93 55.39 33.00
CA LEU A 359 13.12 55.09 34.18
C LEU A 359 12.93 56.33 35.06
N ARG A 360 13.98 57.12 35.28
CA ARG A 360 13.90 58.41 35.99
C ARG A 360 12.97 59.42 35.30
N LYS A 361 12.73 59.25 34.00
CA LYS A 361 11.81 60.07 33.19
C LYS A 361 10.44 59.41 32.98
N GLY A 362 10.17 58.30 33.66
CA GLY A 362 8.88 57.58 33.59
C GLY A 362 8.74 56.63 32.40
N PHE A 363 9.81 56.34 31.67
CA PHE A 363 9.80 55.39 30.55
C PHE A 363 10.38 54.05 31.00
N LEU A 364 9.64 52.96 30.78
CA LEU A 364 10.08 51.61 31.15
C LEU A 364 10.58 50.84 29.92
N ALA A 365 11.89 50.70 29.81
CA ALA A 365 12.54 49.80 28.85
C ALA A 365 12.98 48.52 29.56
N GLU A 366 12.56 47.37 29.05
CA GLU A 366 12.80 46.05 29.65
C GLU A 366 13.94 45.29 28.98
N HIS A 367 14.03 45.36 27.65
CA HIS A 367 15.00 44.60 26.88
C HIS A 367 15.42 45.33 25.61
N ILE A 368 16.50 44.87 24.99
CA ILE A 368 16.97 45.34 23.69
C ILE A 368 16.18 44.66 22.59
N GLY A 369 15.80 45.39 21.54
CA GLY A 369 15.10 44.81 20.39
C GLY A 369 16.01 43.93 19.52
N ARG A 370 15.45 42.89 18.90
CA ARG A 370 16.20 41.95 18.03
C ARG A 370 16.60 42.56 16.68
N SER A 371 16.00 43.67 16.29
CA SER A 371 16.30 44.40 15.04
C SER A 371 17.29 45.55 15.25
N VAL A 372 18.53 45.23 15.65
CA VAL A 372 19.60 46.24 15.78
C VAL A 372 20.12 46.64 14.40
N ALA A 373 20.54 47.90 14.25
CA ALA A 373 21.02 48.50 13.00
C ALA A 373 19.98 48.61 11.86
N ASP A 374 18.71 48.33 12.16
CA ASP A 374 17.59 48.43 11.24
C ASP A 374 17.37 49.90 10.82
N ASP A 375 17.06 50.11 9.54
CA ASP A 375 16.74 51.45 8.99
C ASP A 375 15.57 52.10 9.73
N ARG A 376 14.65 51.30 10.28
CA ARG A 376 13.52 51.78 11.10
C ARG A 376 13.99 52.51 12.36
N TYR A 377 15.15 52.16 12.91
CA TYR A 377 15.74 52.83 14.07
C TYR A 377 16.92 53.72 13.66
N ALA A 378 17.05 54.05 12.37
CA ALA A 378 18.17 54.80 11.82
C ALA A 378 19.55 54.26 12.22
N GLY A 379 19.66 52.94 12.32
CA GLY A 379 20.90 52.29 12.75
C GLY A 379 21.15 52.30 14.25
N GLY A 380 20.33 52.98 15.04
CA GLY A 380 20.44 53.02 16.50
C GLY A 380 20.00 51.73 17.18
N LEU A 381 20.25 51.64 18.49
CA LEU A 381 19.90 50.49 19.30
C LEU A 381 18.50 50.66 19.91
N PRO A 382 17.49 49.87 19.49
CA PRO A 382 16.14 49.99 20.04
C PRO A 382 16.05 49.36 21.44
N LEU A 383 15.46 50.12 22.36
CA LEU A 383 15.03 49.64 23.67
C LEU A 383 13.53 49.40 23.65
N MET A 384 13.11 48.25 24.15
CA MET A 384 11.74 47.72 24.05
C MET A 384 11.10 47.61 25.43
N GLY A 385 9.80 47.90 25.54
CA GLY A 385 9.00 47.72 26.75
C GLY A 385 8.37 46.31 26.85
N ALA A 386 7.53 46.10 27.88
CA ALA A 386 6.88 44.82 28.22
C ALA A 386 6.13 44.13 27.09
N GLY A 387 5.65 44.89 26.10
CA GLY A 387 4.90 44.40 24.94
C GLY A 387 5.72 44.29 23.65
N SER A 388 7.05 44.37 23.72
CA SER A 388 7.92 44.46 22.53
C SER A 388 7.63 45.70 21.66
N HIS A 389 7.15 46.79 22.26
CA HIS A 389 7.03 48.08 21.57
C HIS A 389 8.30 48.89 21.81
N PRO A 390 8.78 49.67 20.82
CA PRO A 390 9.96 50.51 21.02
C PRO A 390 9.62 51.67 21.94
N VAL A 391 10.48 51.85 22.94
CA VAL A 391 10.40 52.91 23.96
C VAL A 391 11.42 53.99 23.64
N ALA A 392 12.64 53.58 23.31
CA ALA A 392 13.74 54.48 23.01
C ALA A 392 14.66 53.92 21.92
N VAL A 393 15.46 54.79 21.33
CA VAL A 393 16.52 54.41 20.39
C VAL A 393 17.80 55.10 20.82
N ILE A 394 18.85 54.33 21.10
CA ILE A 394 20.16 54.86 21.46
C ILE A 394 20.97 55.17 20.19
N ASP A 395 21.56 56.35 20.15
CA ASP A 395 22.47 56.86 19.10
C ASP A 395 21.96 56.64 17.67
N PRO A 396 20.74 57.09 17.31
CA PRO A 396 20.28 57.02 15.92
C PRO A 396 21.19 57.88 15.01
N ALA A 397 21.43 57.43 13.79
CA ALA A 397 22.24 58.18 12.82
C ALA A 397 21.37 59.16 12.02
N PRO A 398 21.74 60.46 11.92
CA PRO A 398 20.92 61.46 11.24
C PRO A 398 20.71 61.15 9.75
N ALA A 399 21.75 60.63 9.07
CA ALA A 399 21.67 60.25 7.66
C ALA A 399 20.62 59.15 7.35
N ARG A 400 20.19 58.39 8.38
CA ARG A 400 19.16 57.35 8.28
C ARG A 400 17.87 57.74 8.99
N ALA A 401 17.80 58.93 9.56
CA ALA A 401 16.64 59.43 10.29
C ALA A 401 15.54 59.84 9.30
N GLY A 402 14.76 58.88 8.83
CA GLY A 402 13.56 59.15 8.01
C GLY A 402 12.31 58.46 8.53
N SER A 403 12.45 57.63 9.57
CA SER A 403 11.35 56.80 10.05
C SER A 403 10.46 57.57 11.01
N ARG A 404 9.14 57.43 10.84
CA ARG A 404 8.12 57.85 11.82
C ARG A 404 8.30 57.15 13.19
N VAL A 405 9.10 56.08 13.23
CA VAL A 405 9.47 55.35 14.44
C VAL A 405 10.29 56.20 15.38
N LEU A 406 11.30 56.92 14.88
CA LEU A 406 12.14 57.77 15.73
C LEU A 406 11.33 58.87 16.42
N ALA A 407 10.34 59.44 15.72
CA ALA A 407 9.47 60.47 16.28
C ALA A 407 8.42 59.91 17.28
N ALA A 408 8.30 58.59 17.37
CA ALA A 408 7.44 57.87 18.30
C ALA A 408 8.20 57.33 19.54
N THR A 409 9.52 57.50 19.60
CA THR A 409 10.42 56.99 20.63
C THR A 409 11.23 58.12 21.27
N VAL A 410 11.78 57.87 22.46
CA VAL A 410 12.79 58.75 23.05
C VAL A 410 14.15 58.49 22.39
N LEU A 411 14.80 59.52 21.87
CA LEU A 411 16.14 59.38 21.29
C LEU A 411 17.17 59.59 22.40
N VAL A 412 17.95 58.58 22.69
CA VAL A 412 18.98 58.62 23.73
C VAL A 412 20.33 58.79 23.07
N PHE A 413 21.07 59.82 23.43
CA PHE A 413 22.40 60.10 22.92
C PHE A 413 23.44 59.90 24.01
N THR A 414 24.54 59.24 23.68
CA THR A 414 25.68 59.02 24.59
C THR A 414 26.57 60.25 24.76
N GLY A 415 26.31 61.34 24.04
CA GLY A 415 27.02 62.60 24.18
C GLY A 415 26.31 63.77 23.50
N TRP A 416 26.63 64.99 23.93
CA TRP A 416 26.05 66.22 23.39
C TRP A 416 26.39 66.42 21.92
N GLU A 417 27.61 66.08 21.51
CA GLU A 417 28.05 66.21 20.11
C GLU A 417 27.20 65.35 19.17
N LEU A 418 26.80 64.15 19.62
CA LEU A 418 25.95 63.25 18.85
C LEU A 418 24.51 63.78 18.74
N ARG A 419 23.99 64.31 19.86
CA ARG A 419 22.66 64.95 19.89
C ARG A 419 22.62 66.17 18.97
N ASP A 420 23.59 67.06 19.09
CA ASP A 420 23.62 68.32 18.34
C ASP A 420 23.83 68.04 16.85
N ARG A 421 24.72 67.09 16.50
CA ARG A 421 24.86 66.61 15.12
C ARG A 421 23.56 66.02 14.60
N PHE A 422 22.88 65.19 15.40
CA PHE A 422 21.61 64.59 14.99
C PHE A 422 20.55 65.65 14.73
N LEU A 423 20.39 66.63 15.63
CA LEU A 423 19.40 67.69 15.50
C LEU A 423 19.73 68.65 14.34
N ALA A 424 21.01 68.83 13.99
CA ALA A 424 21.42 69.65 12.85
C ALA A 424 21.22 68.97 11.50
N GLU A 425 21.43 67.65 11.43
CA GLU A 425 21.46 66.90 10.16
C GLU A 425 20.20 66.07 9.87
N ALA A 426 19.47 65.65 10.91
CA ALA A 426 18.25 64.88 10.71
C ALA A 426 17.17 65.77 10.08
N PRO A 427 16.34 65.22 9.16
CA PRO A 427 15.18 65.94 8.70
C PRO A 427 14.25 66.26 9.89
N PRO A 428 13.48 67.35 9.82
CA PRO A 428 12.50 67.65 10.85
C PRO A 428 11.57 66.45 11.04
N ALA A 429 11.07 66.26 12.26
CA ALA A 429 10.10 65.22 12.52
C ALA A 429 8.95 65.33 11.48
N PRO A 430 8.43 64.21 10.96
CA PRO A 430 7.48 64.21 9.84
C PRO A 430 6.10 64.80 10.16
N TRP A 431 5.94 65.43 11.32
CA TRP A 431 4.75 66.15 11.78
C TRP A 431 5.11 67.65 11.81
N ASP A 432 4.16 68.51 11.44
CA ASP A 432 4.31 69.96 11.14
C ASP A 432 5.24 70.77 12.09
N VAL A 433 5.77 71.89 11.57
CA VAL A 433 7.07 72.59 11.76
C VAL A 433 7.49 73.03 13.20
N THR A 434 6.96 72.43 14.28
CA THR A 434 7.41 72.73 15.66
C THR A 434 7.66 71.51 16.55
N ASP A 435 7.58 70.28 16.01
CA ASP A 435 7.85 69.07 16.79
C ASP A 435 9.35 68.71 16.81
N GLU A 436 10.02 69.03 17.92
CA GLU A 436 11.37 68.56 18.19
C GLU A 436 11.37 67.08 18.59
N TYR A 437 12.43 66.35 18.25
CA TYR A 437 12.64 65.01 18.76
C TYR A 437 12.72 65.02 20.29
N VAL A 438 12.04 64.08 20.95
CA VAL A 438 12.21 63.88 22.40
C VAL A 438 13.58 63.26 22.61
N THR A 439 14.52 64.05 23.13
CA THR A 439 15.92 63.63 23.31
C THR A 439 16.31 63.51 24.78
N LEU A 440 17.19 62.56 25.08
CA LEU A 440 17.88 62.42 26.36
C LEU A 440 19.37 62.26 26.08
N THR A 441 20.23 62.92 26.84
CA THR A 441 21.69 62.79 26.73
C THR A 441 22.25 62.10 27.97
N LEU A 442 23.14 61.13 27.78
CA LEU A 442 23.88 60.43 28.83
C LEU A 442 25.29 61.03 28.89
N ASP A 443 25.55 61.93 29.83
CA ASP A 443 26.85 62.61 29.91
C ASP A 443 27.98 61.64 30.30
N GLY A 444 29.09 61.67 29.56
CA GLY A 444 30.33 60.97 29.93
C GLY A 444 30.40 59.47 29.57
N VAL A 445 29.56 59.00 28.65
CA VAL A 445 29.50 57.58 28.24
C VAL A 445 30.08 57.40 26.83
N PRO A 446 30.88 56.34 26.57
CA PRO A 446 31.35 56.08 25.21
C PRO A 446 30.20 55.74 24.24
N PRO A 447 30.32 56.09 22.94
CA PRO A 447 29.24 55.90 21.97
C PRO A 447 28.87 54.43 21.75
N ALA A 448 27.57 54.12 21.76
CA ALA A 448 27.05 52.76 21.68
C ALA A 448 27.32 52.10 20.31
N ALA A 449 27.38 52.91 19.25
CA ALA A 449 27.52 52.44 17.87
C ALA A 449 28.86 51.74 17.58
N ALA A 450 29.90 51.94 18.42
CA ALA A 450 31.19 51.24 18.27
C ALA A 450 31.18 49.82 18.87
N ALA A 451 30.09 49.41 19.52
CA ALA A 451 30.09 48.24 20.39
C ALA A 451 29.31 47.03 19.81
N VAL A 452 28.30 47.17 18.96
CA VAL A 452 27.44 46.02 18.61
C VAL A 452 28.14 45.03 17.66
N VAL A 453 28.38 43.80 18.13
CA VAL A 453 28.76 42.68 17.25
C VAL A 453 27.48 41.96 16.85
N VAL A 454 27.00 42.21 15.64
CA VAL A 454 25.87 41.46 15.06
C VAL A 454 26.39 40.05 14.73
N PRO A 455 25.92 38.97 15.40
CA PRO A 455 26.26 37.63 14.95
C PRO A 455 25.76 37.48 13.51
N ALA A 456 26.58 36.89 12.63
CA ALA A 456 26.21 36.64 11.24
C ALA A 456 24.97 35.74 11.20
N ALA A 457 23.79 36.37 11.17
CA ALA A 457 22.55 35.68 10.91
C ALA A 457 22.57 35.26 9.45
N THR A 458 22.32 33.98 9.18
CA THR A 458 21.90 33.52 7.86
C THR A 458 20.72 34.42 7.46
N PRO A 459 20.81 35.18 6.36
CA PRO A 459 19.75 36.08 5.99
C PRO A 459 18.52 35.22 5.70
N LEU A 460 17.49 35.36 6.52
CA LEU A 460 16.14 35.24 6.00
C LEU A 460 16.05 36.30 4.91
N ARG A 461 16.22 35.90 3.64
CA ARG A 461 16.08 36.75 2.48
C ARG A 461 14.63 37.21 2.41
N VAL A 462 14.33 38.28 3.15
CA VAL A 462 13.41 39.30 2.67
C VAL A 462 14.29 40.24 1.87
N SER A 463 14.18 40.19 0.55
CA SER A 463 14.91 41.07 -0.35
C SER A 463 14.47 42.50 -0.10
N ILE A 464 15.30 43.27 0.60
CA ILE A 464 15.29 44.74 0.50
C ILE A 464 16.21 45.05 -0.68
N PRO A 465 15.72 45.69 -1.76
CA PRO A 465 16.58 46.09 -2.86
C PRO A 465 17.67 47.02 -2.35
N GLN A 466 18.93 46.68 -2.64
CA GLN A 466 20.03 47.63 -2.57
C GLN A 466 19.66 48.83 -3.46
N GLN A 467 19.79 50.05 -2.92
CA GLN A 467 19.81 51.24 -3.76
C GLN A 467 20.90 51.05 -4.82
N PRO A 468 20.59 51.21 -6.11
CA PRO A 468 21.64 51.27 -7.11
C PRO A 468 22.53 52.47 -6.79
N THR A 469 23.80 52.19 -6.48
CA THR A 469 24.90 53.17 -6.55
C THR A 469 25.16 53.47 -8.03
N GLY A 470 24.20 54.12 -8.68
CA GLY A 470 24.32 54.72 -9.99
C GLY A 470 24.01 56.19 -9.82
N THR A 471 25.04 57.02 -9.89
CA THR A 471 25.01 58.49 -10.03
C THR A 471 23.64 59.12 -9.78
N ALA A 472 23.30 59.27 -8.50
CA ALA A 472 22.13 60.03 -8.09
C ALA A 472 22.35 61.49 -8.49
N ARG A 473 21.75 61.91 -9.60
CA ARG A 473 21.09 63.22 -9.58
C ARG A 473 20.18 63.17 -8.38
N THR A 474 20.31 64.14 -7.48
CA THR A 474 19.31 64.49 -6.47
C THR A 474 17.97 64.58 -7.18
N ALA A 475 17.22 63.47 -7.19
CA ALA A 475 15.91 63.44 -7.80
C ALA A 475 15.03 64.32 -6.93
N GLY A 476 14.80 65.55 -7.39
CA GLY A 476 13.93 66.51 -6.72
C GLY A 476 12.51 65.96 -6.58
N ARG A 477 11.66 66.76 -5.95
CA ARG A 477 10.23 66.49 -5.86
C ARG A 477 9.67 66.16 -7.25
N CYS A 478 8.82 65.15 -7.34
CA CYS A 478 8.18 64.79 -8.60
C CYS A 478 7.42 65.99 -9.17
N VAL A 479 7.68 66.32 -10.44
CA VAL A 479 7.01 67.42 -11.18
C VAL A 479 6.10 66.90 -12.31
N CYS A 480 5.84 65.58 -12.35
CA CYS A 480 4.92 65.01 -13.32
C CYS A 480 3.49 65.48 -13.03
N GLU A 481 2.78 65.89 -14.08
CA GLU A 481 1.38 66.35 -13.99
C GLU A 481 0.44 65.20 -13.56
N ALA A 482 0.74 63.97 -13.98
CA ALA A 482 0.08 62.75 -13.54
C ALA A 482 1.14 61.74 -13.06
N PRO A 483 1.58 61.81 -11.80
CA PRO A 483 2.61 60.92 -11.29
C PRO A 483 2.08 59.49 -11.19
N ARG A 484 2.93 58.52 -11.56
CA ARG A 484 2.69 57.08 -11.34
C ARG A 484 3.50 56.59 -10.13
N PRO A 485 2.98 56.70 -8.90
CA PRO A 485 3.74 56.34 -7.73
C PRO A 485 3.98 54.83 -7.65
N VAL A 486 5.21 54.44 -7.37
CA VAL A 486 5.65 53.07 -7.13
C VAL A 486 6.29 53.00 -5.76
N VAL A 487 5.98 51.92 -5.04
CA VAL A 487 6.46 51.68 -3.68
C VAL A 487 7.09 50.31 -3.61
N GLU A 488 8.28 50.23 -3.02
CA GLU A 488 8.96 48.96 -2.73
C GLU A 488 8.35 48.32 -1.48
N PHE A 489 7.70 47.17 -1.66
CA PHE A 489 7.21 46.32 -0.58
C PHE A 489 8.07 45.06 -0.42
N PRO A 490 7.95 44.30 0.69
CA PRO A 490 8.65 43.03 0.84
C PRO A 490 8.40 42.00 -0.28
N GLY A 491 7.29 42.13 -1.02
CA GLY A 491 6.94 41.28 -2.17
C GLY A 491 7.41 41.81 -3.53
N GLY A 492 8.09 42.96 -3.58
CA GLY A 492 8.52 43.65 -4.80
C GLY A 492 7.90 45.05 -4.97
N PRO A 493 8.30 45.79 -6.01
CA PRO A 493 7.72 47.09 -6.32
C PRO A 493 6.26 46.91 -6.76
N GLU A 494 5.35 47.61 -6.09
CA GLU A 494 3.94 47.67 -6.48
C GLU A 494 3.61 49.08 -6.97
N GLU A 495 2.87 49.18 -8.07
CA GLU A 495 2.26 50.43 -8.49
C GLU A 495 1.11 50.76 -7.53
N VAL A 496 1.13 51.99 -7.03
CA VAL A 496 0.13 52.51 -6.11
C VAL A 496 -0.57 53.68 -6.78
N GLU A 497 -1.76 54.04 -6.33
CA GLU A 497 -2.50 55.16 -6.89
C GLU A 497 -2.52 56.34 -5.93
N PRO A 498 -2.36 57.59 -6.42
CA PRO A 498 -2.64 58.80 -5.64
C PRO A 498 -4.00 58.72 -4.96
N CYS A 499 -4.08 59.20 -3.71
CA CYS A 499 -5.36 59.36 -3.04
C CYS A 499 -5.37 60.62 -2.17
N GLU A 500 -6.58 61.06 -1.78
CA GLU A 500 -6.75 62.28 -0.99
C GLU A 500 -6.44 62.07 0.50
N GLU A 501 -6.54 60.84 1.00
CA GLU A 501 -6.36 60.49 2.41
C GLU A 501 -5.04 59.75 2.66
N VAL A 502 -4.38 60.04 3.79
CA VAL A 502 -3.19 59.30 4.22
C VAL A 502 -3.61 57.89 4.64
N THR A 503 -3.18 56.90 3.86
CA THR A 503 -3.37 55.49 4.21
C THR A 503 -2.29 55.03 5.18
N PRO A 504 -2.54 53.95 5.94
CA PRO A 504 -1.50 53.23 6.66
C PRO A 504 -0.20 53.03 5.88
N ALA A 505 -0.29 52.63 4.61
CA ALA A 505 0.89 52.33 3.82
C ALA A 505 1.62 53.62 3.36
N SER A 506 0.88 54.65 2.94
CA SER A 506 1.45 55.95 2.56
C SER A 506 1.95 56.78 3.73
N ALA A 507 1.53 56.44 4.94
CA ALA A 507 2.17 56.92 6.15
C ALA A 507 3.61 56.40 6.31
N PHE A 508 3.90 55.15 5.93
CA PHE A 508 5.18 54.52 6.26
C PHE A 508 6.18 54.45 5.11
N LEU A 509 5.71 54.46 3.87
CA LEU A 509 6.56 54.28 2.71
C LEU A 509 6.48 55.51 1.80
N THR A 510 7.64 55.96 1.35
CA THR A 510 7.73 57.07 0.39
C THR A 510 7.64 56.50 -1.01
N ALA A 511 6.63 56.91 -1.77
CA ALA A 511 6.52 56.52 -3.18
C ALA A 511 7.48 57.35 -4.05
N ARG A 512 7.92 56.75 -5.15
CA ARG A 512 8.64 57.46 -6.22
C ARG A 512 7.81 57.41 -7.48
N CYS A 513 7.85 58.47 -8.27
CA CYS A 513 7.23 58.43 -9.59
C CYS A 513 8.01 57.48 -10.49
N ALA A 514 7.32 56.51 -11.10
CA ALA A 514 7.90 55.60 -12.08
C ALA A 514 8.51 56.35 -13.27
N ASP A 515 7.92 57.49 -13.65
CA ASP A 515 8.26 58.19 -14.88
C ASP A 515 9.49 59.09 -14.71
N CYS A 516 9.60 59.83 -13.60
CA CYS A 516 10.72 60.76 -13.38
C CYS A 516 11.71 60.33 -12.28
N GLY A 517 11.40 59.27 -11.51
CA GLY A 517 12.18 58.83 -10.36
C GLY A 517 12.15 59.79 -9.16
N GLY A 518 11.48 60.94 -9.29
CA GLY A 518 11.31 61.96 -8.27
C GLY A 518 10.42 61.47 -7.12
N ARG A 519 10.65 62.03 -5.93
CA ARG A 519 9.89 61.71 -4.72
C ARG A 519 8.44 62.18 -4.86
N TYR A 520 7.48 61.28 -4.62
CA TYR A 520 6.06 61.61 -4.56
C TYR A 520 5.66 61.85 -3.09
N ASP A 521 5.32 63.09 -2.75
CA ASP A 521 5.00 63.48 -1.37
C ASP A 521 3.50 63.42 -1.03
N GLY A 522 2.65 63.06 -2.01
CA GLY A 522 1.22 62.95 -1.82
C GLY A 522 0.80 61.63 -1.14
N PRO A 523 -0.42 61.57 -0.58
CA PRO A 523 -0.99 60.32 -0.10
C PRO A 523 -1.24 59.36 -1.28
N TRP A 524 -1.10 58.06 -1.02
CA TRP A 524 -1.39 57.01 -1.99
C TRP A 524 -2.01 55.78 -1.31
N ARG A 525 -2.63 54.91 -2.10
CA ARG A 525 -3.19 53.63 -1.67
C ARG A 525 -2.82 52.49 -2.63
N ARG A 526 -2.83 51.25 -2.14
CA ARG A 526 -2.59 50.07 -2.98
C ARG A 526 -3.72 49.89 -3.98
N VAL A 527 -3.38 49.55 -5.22
CA VAL A 527 -4.37 49.13 -6.22
C VAL A 527 -4.85 47.72 -5.83
N PRO A 528 -6.16 47.48 -5.68
CA PRO A 528 -6.68 46.14 -5.43
C PRO A 528 -6.24 45.18 -6.54
N ALA A 529 -5.79 43.98 -6.17
CA ALA A 529 -5.49 42.94 -7.17
C ALA A 529 -6.76 42.72 -8.02
N ARG A 530 -6.63 42.88 -9.34
CA ARG A 530 -7.71 42.51 -10.26
C ARG A 530 -7.93 41.00 -10.11
N VAL A 531 -9.07 40.63 -9.54
CA VAL A 531 -9.52 39.23 -9.39
C VAL A 531 -9.82 38.64 -10.75
#